data_AF-A0A8C3WIV8-F1
#
_entry.id   AF-A0A8C3WIV8-F1
#
_cell.length_a   1.000
_cell.length_b   1.000
_cell.length_c   1.000
_cell.angle_alpha   90.00
_cell.angle_beta   90.00
_cell.angle_gamma   90.00
#
_symmetry.space_group_name_H-M   'P 1'
#
loop_
_entity.id
_entity.type
_entity.pdbx_description
1 polymer ?
#
loop_
_entity_poly.entity_id
_entity_poly.type
_entity_poly.pdbx_seq_one_letter_code
_entity_poly.pdbx_strand_id
1 'polypeptide(L)'
;MGALVRALLLPLLAQWLLRAAPALAPAPFTLPLRVASATSPGAAPTPGPGPPAEPRADGLALALEPAGGAANFLAMVDNLQGDSGRGYYLEMLIGTPPQKLQILVDTGSSNFAVAGAPHSYIDSYFDAERSSTYRPKGFDVTVKYTQGSWTGLVGEDLVTIPKGFNRSFLVNVATIFESENFFLPGIKWNGILGLAYATLAKPSSSLETFFDSLVAQAKIPNVFSMQMCGAGLPVAGTGTNGGSLVLGGIEPTLYKGDIWYTPIKEEWYYQIEILKLEIGGQSLNLDCREYNADKAIVDSGTTLLRLPQKVFDAVVEAVARTSLIPEFSDGFWTGSQLACWTNSETPWSYFPKISIYLRDENSSRSFRITILPQKLRVLRCQKFLGLSQQKT
;
A
#
# COMPACT_ATOMS: atom_id res chain seq x y z
N MET A 1 -78.87 27.93 30.64
CA MET A 1 -79.24 26.54 30.98
C MET A 1 -78.81 25.65 29.82
N GLY A 2 -77.83 24.74 29.89
CA GLY A 2 -76.94 24.27 30.94
C GLY A 2 -76.17 23.05 30.42
N ALA A 3 -74.92 22.86 30.87
CA ALA A 3 -74.13 21.60 30.93
C ALA A 3 -73.74 20.90 29.59
N LEU A 4 -72.60 20.24 29.37
CA LEU A 4 -71.35 19.93 30.11
C LEU A 4 -70.37 19.35 29.04
N VAL A 5 -69.26 20.00 28.70
CA VAL A 5 -67.86 19.71 29.05
C VAL A 5 -67.44 18.22 29.11
N ARG A 6 -66.58 17.79 28.17
CA ARG A 6 -65.49 16.83 28.40
C ARG A 6 -64.27 17.14 27.51
N ALA A 7 -63.24 17.67 28.19
CA ALA A 7 -61.80 17.47 28.01
C ALA A 7 -61.17 17.70 26.62
N LEU A 8 -60.65 18.92 26.41
CA LEU A 8 -59.37 19.17 25.75
C LEU A 8 -58.86 20.56 26.17
N LEU A 9 -57.55 20.60 26.49
CA LEU A 9 -56.69 21.78 26.61
C LEU A 9 -56.91 22.72 27.80
N LEU A 10 -55.95 22.71 28.74
CA LEU A 10 -55.45 23.96 29.31
C LEU A 10 -53.93 23.89 29.53
N PRO A 11 -53.19 24.98 29.24
CA PRO A 11 -51.73 25.03 29.17
C PRO A 11 -51.11 25.75 30.38
N LEU A 12 -49.77 25.85 30.39
CA LEU A 12 -48.98 26.91 31.06
C LEU A 12 -49.09 27.01 32.59
N LEU A 13 -48.21 26.29 33.31
CA LEU A 13 -47.49 26.82 34.47
C LEU A 13 -46.34 25.86 34.83
N ALA A 14 -45.20 26.44 35.20
CA ALA A 14 -43.95 25.78 35.60
C ALA A 14 -42.93 25.44 34.49
N GLN A 15 -42.62 26.43 33.65
CA GLN A 15 -41.21 26.73 33.39
C GLN A 15 -40.61 27.39 34.64
N TRP A 16 -39.31 27.15 34.87
CA TRP A 16 -38.46 27.60 35.98
C TRP A 16 -38.28 26.61 37.14
N LEU A 17 -37.40 25.63 36.92
CA LEU A 17 -36.26 25.30 37.80
C LEU A 17 -35.67 23.96 37.36
N LEU A 18 -34.63 23.98 36.51
CA LEU A 18 -33.58 22.94 36.41
C LEU A 18 -32.60 23.35 35.32
N ARG A 19 -31.56 24.09 35.71
CA ARG A 19 -30.33 24.26 34.92
C ARG A 19 -29.13 23.91 35.79
N ALA A 20 -28.32 23.02 35.22
CA ALA A 20 -26.86 22.92 35.33
C ALA A 20 -26.24 22.48 36.68
N ALA A 21 -25.82 21.21 36.72
CA ALA A 21 -24.61 20.80 37.40
C ALA A 21 -23.75 20.00 36.40
N PRO A 22 -22.49 20.40 36.12
CA PRO A 22 -21.57 19.58 35.34
C PRO A 22 -20.84 18.59 36.27
N ALA A 23 -20.78 17.33 35.85
CA ALA A 23 -19.99 16.29 36.51
C ALA A 23 -18.49 16.46 36.18
N LEU A 24 -17.63 16.34 37.21
CA LEU A 24 -16.18 16.29 37.09
C LEU A 24 -15.74 15.02 36.34
N ALA A 25 -14.83 15.16 35.38
CA ALA A 25 -14.08 14.08 34.75
C ALA A 25 -12.59 14.15 35.15
N PRO A 26 -11.87 13.02 35.26
CA PRO A 26 -10.49 12.97 35.73
C PRO A 26 -9.51 13.57 34.71
N ALA A 27 -8.59 14.40 35.20
CA ALA A 27 -7.54 15.04 34.40
C ALA A 27 -6.54 14.01 33.86
N PRO A 28 -6.20 14.02 32.56
CA PRO A 28 -5.07 13.24 32.06
C PRO A 28 -3.75 13.95 32.41
N PHE A 29 -2.87 13.22 33.09
CA PHE A 29 -1.47 13.59 33.26
C PHE A 29 -0.80 13.67 31.88
N THR A 30 -0.13 14.77 31.61
CA THR A 30 0.62 15.01 30.36
C THR A 30 2.11 14.79 30.62
N LEU A 31 2.71 13.83 29.91
CA LEU A 31 4.17 13.71 29.80
C LEU A 31 4.63 14.43 28.53
N PRO A 32 5.42 15.51 28.62
CA PRO A 32 5.97 16.15 27.43
C PRO A 32 7.12 15.29 26.87
N LEU A 33 6.90 14.62 25.74
CA LEU A 33 7.97 14.05 24.95
C LEU A 33 8.61 15.15 24.09
N ARG A 34 9.84 15.53 24.43
CA ARG A 34 10.68 16.33 23.53
C ARG A 34 11.24 15.42 22.44
N VAL A 35 11.05 15.81 21.19
CA VAL A 35 11.85 15.27 20.07
C VAL A 35 13.28 15.78 20.26
N ALA A 36 14.22 14.87 20.47
CA ALA A 36 15.64 15.18 20.50
C ALA A 36 16.09 15.46 19.06
N SER A 37 16.33 16.73 18.74
CA SER A 37 17.14 17.08 17.57
C SER A 37 18.58 16.67 17.85
N ALA A 38 19.17 15.86 16.96
CA ALA A 38 20.60 15.59 16.97
C ALA A 38 21.37 16.92 16.97
N THR A 39 22.05 17.22 18.09
CA THR A 39 22.94 18.36 18.20
C THR A 39 24.35 17.89 17.93
N SER A 40 24.93 18.34 16.82
CA SER A 40 26.38 18.32 16.62
C SER A 40 27.04 19.16 17.73
N PRO A 41 28.19 18.74 18.28
CA PRO A 41 28.84 19.48 19.36
C PRO A 41 29.48 20.75 18.81
N GLY A 42 28.94 21.92 19.17
CA GLY A 42 29.52 23.21 18.79
C GLY A 42 28.94 24.39 19.58
N ALA A 43 29.74 24.87 20.54
CA ALA A 43 29.80 26.21 21.15
C ALA A 43 28.51 26.89 21.71
N ALA A 44 28.56 27.22 23.00
CA ALA A 44 27.56 28.01 23.72
C ALA A 44 27.67 29.53 23.46
N PRO A 45 26.54 30.26 23.50
CA PRO A 45 26.52 31.62 24.00
C PRO A 45 25.46 31.89 25.10
N THR A 46 25.74 32.90 25.91
CA THR A 46 25.13 33.39 27.16
C THR A 46 23.66 33.90 27.08
N PRO A 47 22.91 33.94 28.20
CA PRO A 47 21.49 34.32 28.22
C PRO A 47 21.26 35.84 28.44
N GLY A 48 20.26 36.39 27.74
CA GLY A 48 19.67 37.73 27.96
C GLY A 48 18.14 37.66 28.03
N PRO A 49 17.46 38.61 28.70
CA PRO A 49 16.04 38.51 29.06
C PRO A 49 15.11 38.87 27.89
N GLY A 50 14.01 38.12 27.74
CA GLY A 50 13.07 38.26 26.62
C GLY A 50 11.92 39.25 26.84
N PRO A 51 11.09 39.50 25.80
CA PRO A 51 9.74 40.05 25.92
C PRO A 51 8.65 38.97 25.69
N PRO A 52 7.38 39.25 26.03
CA PRO A 52 6.36 38.23 26.29
C PRO A 52 5.74 37.62 25.03
N ALA A 53 5.28 36.38 25.18
CA ALA A 53 4.68 35.54 24.15
C ALA A 53 3.25 35.95 23.81
N GLU A 54 2.94 36.03 22.52
CA GLU A 54 1.58 36.02 22.00
C GLU A 54 1.00 34.59 21.93
N PRO A 55 -0.33 34.42 21.98
CA PRO A 55 -0.97 33.12 22.12
C PRO A 55 -0.83 32.32 20.82
N ARG A 56 -0.18 31.15 20.89
CA ARG A 56 -0.14 30.17 19.80
C ARG A 56 -1.47 29.43 19.73
N ALA A 57 -2.05 29.43 18.53
CA ALA A 57 -3.25 28.70 18.17
C ALA A 57 -3.12 27.20 18.51
N ASP A 58 -4.12 26.72 19.23
CA ASP A 58 -4.42 25.32 19.44
C ASP A 58 -4.72 24.62 18.11
N GLY A 59 -4.32 23.34 18.02
CA GLY A 59 -5.02 22.29 17.29
C GLY A 59 -5.12 22.44 15.77
N LEU A 60 -4.34 21.63 15.05
CA LEU A 60 -4.54 21.10 13.69
C LEU A 60 -3.20 21.09 12.93
N ALA A 61 -2.44 20.00 13.07
CA ALA A 61 -1.49 19.62 12.02
C ALA A 61 -2.30 19.06 10.84
N LEU A 62 -2.98 19.97 10.13
CA LEU A 62 -3.54 19.75 8.81
C LEU A 62 -2.38 19.40 7.87
N ALA A 63 -2.66 18.56 6.88
CA ALA A 63 -1.79 18.27 5.76
C ALA A 63 -0.99 19.51 5.37
N LEU A 64 0.33 19.49 5.60
CA LEU A 64 1.20 20.46 4.98
C LEU A 64 1.23 20.08 3.50
N GLU A 65 0.32 20.69 2.74
CA GLU A 65 0.50 20.91 1.31
C GLU A 65 1.98 21.18 1.07
N PRO A 66 2.67 20.43 0.20
CA PRO A 66 4.07 20.68 -0.08
C PRO A 66 4.22 22.15 -0.43
N ALA A 67 5.20 22.83 0.20
CA ALA A 67 5.52 24.21 -0.11
C ALA A 67 5.87 24.30 -1.61
N GLY A 68 4.87 24.65 -2.44
CA GLY A 68 4.96 24.58 -3.89
C GLY A 68 3.69 24.22 -4.65
N GLY A 69 2.58 23.82 -4.01
CA GLY A 69 1.28 23.59 -4.68
C GLY A 69 1.32 22.52 -5.78
N ALA A 70 2.29 21.61 -5.73
CA ALA A 70 2.56 20.65 -6.81
C ALA A 70 1.74 19.35 -6.71
N ALA A 71 1.33 18.95 -5.50
CA ALA A 71 0.61 17.70 -5.25
C ALA A 71 -0.63 17.96 -4.39
N ASN A 72 -1.79 17.45 -4.80
CA ASN A 72 -3.04 17.51 -4.03
C ASN A 72 -3.37 16.10 -3.52
N PHE A 73 -3.17 15.85 -2.21
CA PHE A 73 -3.39 14.52 -1.63
C PHE A 73 -4.85 14.08 -1.70
N LEU A 74 -5.80 15.00 -1.56
CA LEU A 74 -7.23 14.70 -1.73
C LEU A 74 -7.56 14.32 -3.18
N ALA A 75 -6.84 14.87 -4.16
CA ALA A 75 -6.99 14.48 -5.57
C ALA A 75 -6.45 13.08 -5.87
N MET A 76 -5.65 12.50 -4.97
CA MET A 76 -5.13 11.14 -5.07
C MET A 76 -6.03 10.09 -4.37
N VAL A 77 -7.12 10.51 -3.74
CA VAL A 77 -8.13 9.59 -3.19
C VAL A 77 -8.90 8.94 -4.35
N ASP A 78 -9.10 7.63 -4.28
CA ASP A 78 -9.79 6.82 -5.30
C ASP A 78 -9.14 6.93 -6.70
N ASN A 79 -7.81 7.01 -6.74
CA ASN A 79 -7.02 7.05 -7.98
C ASN A 79 -6.54 5.67 -8.46
N LEU A 80 -6.74 4.60 -7.68
CA LEU A 80 -6.48 3.22 -8.09
C LEU A 80 -7.75 2.52 -8.57
N GLN A 81 -7.56 1.61 -9.53
CA GLN A 81 -8.54 0.63 -9.96
C GLN A 81 -7.96 -0.78 -9.80
N GLY A 82 -8.81 -1.79 -9.95
CA GLY A 82 -8.41 -3.20 -9.86
C GLY A 82 -8.63 -3.82 -8.48
N ASP A 83 -8.00 -4.98 -8.29
CA ASP A 83 -8.18 -5.85 -7.14
C ASP A 83 -6.91 -6.70 -6.91
N SER A 84 -6.87 -7.48 -5.82
CA SER A 84 -5.70 -8.29 -5.50
C SER A 84 -5.36 -9.35 -6.55
N GLY A 85 -6.36 -9.88 -7.26
CA GLY A 85 -6.19 -10.95 -8.24
C GLY A 85 -5.59 -10.48 -9.55
N ARG A 86 -6.01 -9.30 -10.04
CA ARG A 86 -5.52 -8.71 -11.29
C ARG A 86 -4.45 -7.65 -11.10
N GLY A 87 -4.22 -7.19 -9.88
CA GLY A 87 -3.33 -6.09 -9.54
C GLY A 87 -4.05 -4.75 -9.49
N TYR A 88 -3.54 -3.84 -8.66
CA TYR A 88 -4.04 -2.47 -8.55
C TYR A 88 -3.25 -1.57 -9.48
N TYR A 89 -3.95 -0.77 -10.28
CA TYR A 89 -3.33 0.07 -11.30
C TYR A 89 -3.83 1.49 -11.25
N LEU A 90 -2.97 2.43 -11.64
CA LEU A 90 -3.28 3.84 -11.78
C LEU A 90 -3.30 4.27 -13.26
N GLU A 91 -4.02 5.35 -13.55
CA GLU A 91 -3.96 6.00 -14.85
C GLU A 91 -2.74 6.93 -14.93
N MET A 92 -1.96 6.81 -15.99
CA MET A 92 -0.86 7.71 -16.32
C MET A 92 -0.98 8.19 -17.76
N LEU A 93 -0.51 9.42 -18.01
CA LEU A 93 -0.37 9.99 -19.35
C LEU A 93 1.11 10.12 -19.69
N ILE A 94 1.53 9.56 -20.82
CA ILE A 94 2.93 9.48 -21.22
C ILE A 94 3.11 10.14 -22.60
N GLY A 95 4.14 10.97 -22.73
CA GLY A 95 4.54 11.57 -23.99
C GLY A 95 3.77 12.81 -24.43
N THR A 96 4.10 13.30 -25.62
CA THR A 96 3.55 14.53 -26.20
C THR A 96 3.15 14.33 -27.67
N PRO A 97 1.84 14.29 -28.03
CA PRO A 97 0.68 14.44 -27.15
C PRO A 97 0.52 13.27 -26.15
N PRO A 98 -0.18 13.49 -25.01
CA PRO A 98 -0.24 12.48 -23.95
C PRO A 98 -1.02 11.23 -24.36
N GLN A 99 -0.40 10.07 -24.18
CA GLN A 99 -0.99 8.75 -24.40
C GLN A 99 -1.39 8.14 -23.06
N LYS A 100 -2.65 7.72 -22.94
CA LYS A 100 -3.21 7.21 -21.69
C LYS A 100 -2.96 5.71 -21.53
N LEU A 101 -2.33 5.34 -20.43
CA LEU A 101 -2.05 3.95 -20.06
C LEU A 101 -2.50 3.63 -18.62
N GLN A 102 -2.65 2.35 -18.35
CA GLN A 102 -3.06 1.78 -17.06
C GLN A 102 -1.87 1.02 -16.49
N ILE A 103 -1.33 1.51 -15.39
CA ILE A 103 -0.03 1.09 -14.89
C ILE A 103 -0.19 0.36 -13.57
N LEU A 104 0.21 -0.91 -13.52
CA LEU A 104 0.25 -1.72 -12.30
C LEU A 104 1.18 -1.06 -11.27
N VAL A 105 0.72 -0.94 -10.02
CA VAL A 105 1.55 -0.44 -8.91
C VAL A 105 2.27 -1.61 -8.26
N ASP A 106 3.60 -1.61 -8.32
CA ASP A 106 4.44 -2.71 -7.85
C ASP A 106 5.54 -2.23 -6.90
N THR A 107 5.38 -2.49 -5.60
CA THR A 107 6.42 -2.22 -4.59
C THR A 107 7.48 -3.33 -4.50
N GLY A 108 7.40 -4.37 -5.33
CA GLY A 108 8.34 -5.48 -5.44
C GLY A 108 9.38 -5.33 -6.56
N SER A 109 9.34 -4.25 -7.35
CA SER A 109 10.33 -3.95 -8.39
C SER A 109 10.59 -2.44 -8.51
N SER A 110 11.56 -2.03 -9.34
CA SER A 110 12.02 -0.63 -9.41
C SER A 110 12.06 -0.03 -10.82
N ASN A 111 11.62 -0.78 -11.84
CA ASN A 111 11.58 -0.30 -13.22
C ASN A 111 10.17 0.23 -13.54
N PHE A 112 10.10 1.38 -14.21
CA PHE A 112 8.89 1.82 -14.91
C PHE A 112 8.93 1.32 -16.35
N ALA A 113 7.96 0.49 -16.72
CA ALA A 113 7.92 -0.14 -18.04
C ALA A 113 6.48 -0.21 -18.57
N VAL A 114 6.32 0.00 -19.87
CA VAL A 114 5.02 0.03 -20.56
C VAL A 114 5.07 -0.83 -21.80
N ALA A 115 3.95 -1.40 -22.22
CA ALA A 115 3.86 -2.03 -23.53
C ALA A 115 4.27 -1.02 -24.60
N GLY A 116 5.24 -1.39 -25.44
CA GLY A 116 5.71 -0.61 -26.59
C GLY A 116 5.24 -1.18 -27.94
N ALA A 117 4.54 -2.32 -27.92
CA ALA A 117 4.05 -3.01 -29.09
C ALA A 117 2.67 -3.66 -28.82
N PRO A 118 1.88 -3.98 -29.87
CA PRO A 118 0.63 -4.72 -29.72
C PRO A 118 0.84 -6.08 -29.05
N HIS A 119 -0.07 -6.48 -28.17
CA HIS A 119 -0.08 -7.80 -27.53
C HIS A 119 -1.52 -8.30 -27.34
N SER A 120 -1.74 -9.62 -27.41
CA SER A 120 -3.10 -10.21 -27.46
C SER A 120 -3.98 -9.97 -26.22
N TYR A 121 -3.38 -9.57 -25.10
CA TYR A 121 -4.07 -9.40 -23.81
C TYR A 121 -4.13 -7.95 -23.31
N ILE A 122 -3.71 -6.98 -24.12
CA ILE A 122 -3.79 -5.56 -23.80
C ILE A 122 -4.54 -4.81 -24.90
N ASP A 123 -5.32 -3.81 -24.51
CA ASP A 123 -6.16 -3.04 -25.44
C ASP A 123 -5.42 -1.80 -26.02
N SER A 124 -4.32 -1.38 -25.39
CA SER A 124 -3.49 -0.26 -25.85
C SER A 124 -2.04 -0.41 -25.38
N TYR A 125 -1.13 0.31 -26.04
CA TYR A 125 0.30 0.37 -25.76
C TYR A 125 0.81 1.81 -25.98
N PHE A 126 2.01 2.10 -25.49
CA PHE A 126 2.69 3.38 -25.71
C PHE A 126 3.45 3.35 -27.04
N ASP A 127 3.06 4.22 -27.97
CA ASP A 127 3.71 4.40 -29.25
C ASP A 127 4.76 5.52 -29.16
N ALA A 128 6.03 5.14 -29.04
CA ALA A 128 7.14 6.07 -28.87
C ALA A 128 7.30 7.02 -30.07
N GLU A 129 6.97 6.60 -31.30
CA GLU A 129 7.07 7.43 -32.50
C GLU A 129 6.05 8.57 -32.51
N ARG A 130 4.94 8.40 -31.79
CA ARG A 130 3.89 9.41 -31.66
C ARG A 130 4.19 10.45 -30.57
N SER A 131 5.24 10.28 -29.78
CA SER A 131 5.65 11.25 -28.78
C SER A 131 6.81 12.11 -29.28
N SER A 132 6.55 13.41 -29.43
CA SER A 132 7.57 14.41 -29.79
C SER A 132 8.62 14.66 -28.68
N THR A 133 8.37 14.17 -27.45
CA THR A 133 9.26 14.34 -26.30
C THR A 133 10.03 13.08 -25.93
N TYR A 134 9.71 11.94 -26.56
CA TYR A 134 10.41 10.68 -26.31
C TYR A 134 11.89 10.77 -26.74
N ARG A 135 12.78 10.32 -25.86
CA ARG A 135 14.22 10.27 -26.12
C ARG A 135 14.75 8.86 -25.85
N PRO A 136 15.13 8.08 -26.89
CA PRO A 136 15.73 6.77 -26.67
C PRO A 136 17.13 6.91 -26.06
N LYS A 137 17.48 6.00 -25.15
CA LYS A 137 18.85 5.88 -24.60
C LYS A 137 19.74 4.91 -25.38
N GLY A 138 19.17 4.15 -26.31
CA GLY A 138 19.91 3.30 -27.24
C GLY A 138 20.39 1.96 -26.65
N PHE A 139 19.78 1.48 -25.58
CA PHE A 139 20.05 0.16 -25.02
C PHE A 139 18.76 -0.52 -24.52
N ASP A 140 18.80 -1.85 -24.51
CA ASP A 140 17.68 -2.69 -24.06
C ASP A 140 17.89 -3.16 -22.62
N VAL A 141 16.81 -3.55 -21.98
CA VAL A 141 16.83 -4.17 -20.65
C VAL A 141 15.85 -5.33 -20.59
N THR A 142 16.30 -6.44 -20.01
CA THR A 142 15.45 -7.59 -19.68
C THR A 142 15.22 -7.65 -18.17
N VAL A 143 13.96 -7.78 -17.77
CA VAL A 143 13.56 -7.89 -16.37
C VAL A 143 12.78 -9.18 -16.16
N LYS A 144 13.19 -9.94 -15.14
CA LYS A 144 12.53 -11.19 -14.74
C LYS A 144 11.89 -11.03 -13.38
N TYR A 145 10.62 -11.40 -13.28
CA TYR A 145 9.87 -11.44 -12.03
C TYR A 145 9.79 -12.86 -11.50
N THR A 146 9.10 -13.04 -10.39
CA THR A 146 8.75 -14.39 -9.93
C THR A 146 7.94 -15.16 -10.97
N GLN A 147 7.01 -14.47 -11.63
CA GLN A 147 6.23 -15.02 -12.73
C GLN A 147 6.27 -14.03 -13.88
N GLY A 148 6.82 -14.49 -15.00
CA GLY A 148 6.94 -13.71 -16.22
C GLY A 148 8.20 -12.86 -16.31
N SER A 149 8.43 -12.37 -17.52
CA SER A 149 9.56 -11.51 -17.86
C SER A 149 9.21 -10.64 -19.07
N TRP A 150 9.99 -9.58 -19.25
CA TRP A 150 9.91 -8.75 -20.44
C TRP A 150 11.28 -8.21 -20.85
N THR A 151 11.40 -7.87 -22.13
CA THR A 151 12.52 -7.12 -22.71
C THR A 151 11.97 -5.85 -23.37
N GLY A 152 12.64 -4.72 -23.13
CA GLY A 152 12.23 -3.43 -23.67
C GLY A 152 13.39 -2.48 -23.91
N LEU A 153 13.16 -1.50 -24.78
CA LEU A 153 14.08 -0.40 -25.06
C LEU A 153 13.99 0.65 -23.96
N VAL A 154 15.11 1.14 -23.45
CA VAL A 154 15.13 2.21 -22.44
C VAL A 154 15.14 3.57 -23.11
N GLY A 155 14.26 4.45 -22.64
CA GLY A 155 14.21 5.86 -23.03
C GLY A 155 13.77 6.75 -21.86
N GLU A 156 13.55 8.01 -22.16
CA GLU A 156 12.95 8.98 -21.26
C GLU A 156 11.79 9.68 -21.96
N ASP A 157 10.73 9.97 -21.21
CA ASP A 157 9.64 10.81 -21.69
C ASP A 157 8.94 11.54 -20.53
N LEU A 158 8.07 12.49 -20.87
CA LEU A 158 7.24 13.23 -19.95
C LEU A 158 6.05 12.38 -19.48
N VAL A 159 5.89 12.24 -18.17
CA VAL A 159 4.75 11.55 -17.55
C VAL A 159 3.94 12.51 -16.68
N THR A 160 2.62 12.45 -16.81
CA THR A 160 1.66 13.12 -15.91
C THR A 160 0.83 12.07 -15.19
N ILE A 161 0.57 12.29 -13.89
CA ILE A 161 -0.41 11.53 -13.11
C ILE A 161 -1.63 12.42 -12.92
N PRO A 162 -2.71 12.24 -13.72
CA PRO A 162 -3.83 13.19 -13.77
C PRO A 162 -4.52 13.40 -12.42
N LYS A 163 -4.66 12.32 -11.65
CA LYS A 163 -5.21 12.31 -10.29
C LYS A 163 -4.09 12.45 -9.26
N GLY A 164 -3.49 13.64 -9.20
CA GLY A 164 -2.49 13.97 -8.20
C GLY A 164 -1.61 15.17 -8.54
N PHE A 165 -1.15 15.26 -9.79
CA PHE A 165 -0.23 16.30 -10.25
C PHE A 165 -0.75 16.98 -11.53
N ASN A 166 -0.68 18.31 -11.56
CA ASN A 166 -1.12 19.13 -12.72
C ASN A 166 0.02 19.47 -13.69
N ARG A 167 1.12 18.71 -13.67
CA ARG A 167 2.30 18.93 -14.52
C ARG A 167 2.96 17.60 -14.87
N SER A 168 3.80 17.63 -15.90
CA SER A 168 4.61 16.49 -16.30
C SER A 168 5.98 16.45 -15.62
N PHE A 169 6.55 15.26 -15.53
CA PHE A 169 7.89 14.96 -15.02
C PHE A 169 8.66 14.12 -16.05
N LEU A 170 9.93 14.42 -16.27
CA LEU A 170 10.78 13.64 -17.17
C LEU A 170 11.26 12.40 -16.41
N VAL A 171 10.95 11.19 -16.89
CA VAL A 171 11.30 9.95 -16.19
C VAL A 171 11.86 8.92 -17.15
N ASN A 172 12.66 7.98 -16.62
CA ASN A 172 13.05 6.78 -17.35
C ASN A 172 11.84 5.88 -17.59
N VAL A 173 11.68 5.38 -18.80
CA VAL A 173 10.63 4.42 -19.18
C VAL A 173 11.21 3.35 -20.10
N ALA A 174 10.89 2.08 -19.83
CA ALA A 174 11.20 0.97 -20.73
C ALA A 174 9.97 0.65 -21.60
N THR A 175 10.14 0.65 -22.93
CA THR A 175 9.08 0.28 -23.88
C THR A 175 9.23 -1.18 -24.27
N ILE A 176 8.35 -2.02 -23.71
CA ILE A 176 8.37 -3.48 -23.84
C ILE A 176 8.00 -3.90 -25.27
N PHE A 177 8.91 -4.60 -25.95
CA PHE A 177 8.66 -5.17 -27.27
C PHE A 177 8.57 -6.70 -27.26
N GLU A 178 9.01 -7.35 -26.18
CA GLU A 178 8.94 -8.80 -25.98
C GLU A 178 8.57 -9.11 -24.53
N SER A 179 7.67 -10.09 -24.32
CA SER A 179 7.32 -10.53 -22.97
C SER A 179 6.90 -12.00 -22.94
N GLU A 180 7.16 -12.66 -21.81
CA GLU A 180 6.73 -14.03 -21.55
C GLU A 180 5.98 -14.05 -20.21
N ASN A 181 4.73 -14.53 -20.20
CA ASN A 181 3.89 -14.66 -18.99
C ASN A 181 3.78 -13.39 -18.13
N PHE A 182 4.01 -12.20 -18.71
CA PHE A 182 3.91 -10.92 -18.04
C PHE A 182 2.50 -10.34 -18.20
N PHE A 183 2.09 -10.08 -19.44
CA PHE A 183 0.69 -9.76 -19.74
C PHE A 183 -0.12 -11.06 -19.75
N LEU A 184 -1.16 -11.14 -18.92
CA LEU A 184 -2.02 -12.32 -18.77
C LEU A 184 -3.46 -12.01 -19.22
N PRO A 185 -4.24 -13.02 -19.64
CA PRO A 185 -5.64 -12.81 -20.00
C PRO A 185 -6.45 -12.17 -18.86
N GLY A 186 -7.21 -11.12 -19.17
CA GLY A 186 -8.13 -10.48 -18.23
C GLY A 186 -7.53 -9.39 -17.34
N ILE A 187 -6.22 -9.13 -17.43
CA ILE A 187 -5.62 -7.92 -16.84
C ILE A 187 -6.22 -6.66 -17.49
N LYS A 188 -6.09 -5.53 -16.79
CA LYS A 188 -6.57 -4.22 -17.24
C LYS A 188 -5.49 -3.16 -17.31
N TRP A 189 -4.26 -3.55 -17.00
CA TRP A 189 -3.06 -2.72 -17.07
C TRP A 189 -2.20 -3.15 -18.26
N ASN A 190 -1.43 -2.21 -18.78
CA ASN A 190 -0.55 -2.34 -19.94
C ASN A 190 0.84 -1.73 -19.66
N GLY A 191 1.18 -1.59 -18.38
CA GLY A 191 2.51 -1.25 -17.89
C GLY A 191 2.63 -1.55 -16.41
N ILE A 192 3.82 -1.38 -15.86
CA ILE A 192 4.16 -1.57 -14.47
C ILE A 192 5.00 -0.40 -13.96
N LEU A 193 4.70 0.03 -12.74
CA LEU A 193 5.40 1.08 -12.01
C LEU A 193 6.09 0.44 -10.80
N GLY A 194 7.37 0.17 -10.95
CA GLY A 194 8.24 -0.22 -9.84
C GLY A 194 8.45 0.93 -8.86
N LEU A 195 8.08 0.73 -7.60
CA LEU A 195 8.21 1.69 -6.50
C LEU A 195 9.21 1.26 -5.42
N ALA A 196 9.94 0.17 -5.63
CA ALA A 196 11.05 -0.23 -4.77
C ALA A 196 12.31 0.62 -5.04
N TYR A 197 13.38 0.35 -4.30
CA TYR A 197 14.60 1.17 -4.33
C TYR A 197 15.46 0.91 -5.58
N ALA A 198 16.31 1.88 -5.94
CA ALA A 198 17.21 1.79 -7.09
C ALA A 198 18.08 0.52 -7.12
N THR A 199 18.38 -0.09 -5.98
CA THR A 199 19.14 -1.35 -5.88
C THR A 199 18.57 -2.49 -6.73
N LEU A 200 17.25 -2.54 -6.95
CA LEU A 200 16.63 -3.56 -7.81
C LEU A 200 16.48 -3.13 -9.27
N ALA A 201 16.72 -1.86 -9.59
CA ALA A 201 16.57 -1.34 -10.94
C ALA A 201 17.50 -2.07 -11.92
N LYS A 202 16.97 -2.34 -13.11
CA LYS A 202 17.72 -2.91 -14.23
C LYS A 202 17.96 -1.85 -15.31
N PRO A 203 19.12 -1.88 -15.99
CA PRO A 203 20.18 -2.89 -15.88
C PRO A 203 21.05 -2.72 -14.61
N SER A 204 21.05 -1.54 -14.00
CA SER A 204 21.75 -1.28 -12.75
C SER A 204 21.06 -0.18 -11.94
N SER A 205 21.51 0.05 -10.71
CA SER A 205 21.03 1.10 -9.82
C SER A 205 21.31 2.52 -10.30
N SER A 206 22.08 2.71 -11.37
CA SER A 206 22.28 4.03 -11.99
C SER A 206 21.08 4.49 -12.81
N LEU A 207 20.13 3.59 -13.15
CA LEU A 207 18.89 3.97 -13.79
C LEU A 207 17.94 4.52 -12.73
N GLU A 208 17.81 5.84 -12.68
CA GLU A 208 16.95 6.54 -11.71
C GLU A 208 15.51 6.02 -11.77
N THR A 209 14.95 5.69 -10.61
CA THR A 209 13.59 5.17 -10.49
C THR A 209 12.55 6.25 -10.74
N PHE A 210 11.31 5.85 -11.02
CA PHE A 210 10.22 6.80 -11.20
C PHE A 210 10.00 7.66 -9.94
N PHE A 211 10.01 7.05 -8.75
CA PHE A 211 9.70 7.77 -7.52
C PHE A 211 10.84 8.72 -7.13
N ASP A 212 12.11 8.34 -7.34
CA ASP A 212 13.25 9.25 -7.14
C ASP A 212 13.14 10.48 -8.05
N SER A 213 12.83 10.25 -9.34
CA SER A 213 12.60 11.33 -10.31
C SER A 213 11.48 12.27 -9.87
N LEU A 214 10.38 11.70 -9.38
CA LEU A 214 9.21 12.44 -8.90
C LEU A 214 9.54 13.27 -7.66
N VAL A 215 10.20 12.69 -6.66
CA VAL A 215 10.64 13.39 -5.44
C VAL A 215 11.55 14.57 -5.81
N ALA A 216 12.54 14.34 -6.69
CA ALA A 216 13.49 15.35 -7.10
C ALA A 216 12.85 16.52 -7.87
N GLN A 217 11.92 16.22 -8.79
CA GLN A 217 11.32 17.22 -9.68
C GLN A 217 10.08 17.90 -9.11
N ALA A 218 9.21 17.15 -8.42
CA ALA A 218 7.99 17.67 -7.82
C ALA A 218 8.20 18.31 -6.44
N LYS A 219 9.37 18.10 -5.83
CA LYS A 219 9.70 18.58 -4.47
C LYS A 219 8.72 18.10 -3.41
N ILE A 220 8.24 16.85 -3.57
CA ILE A 220 7.40 16.17 -2.59
C ILE A 220 8.26 15.48 -1.53
N PRO A 221 7.74 15.24 -0.31
CA PRO A 221 8.39 14.35 0.65
C PRO A 221 8.65 12.96 0.05
N ASN A 222 9.76 12.32 0.43
CA ASN A 222 10.12 10.98 -0.02
C ASN A 222 9.32 9.89 0.71
N VAL A 223 7.99 9.92 0.56
CA VAL A 223 7.04 9.01 1.20
C VAL A 223 5.88 8.80 0.23
N PHE A 224 5.36 7.58 0.14
CA PHE A 224 4.04 7.33 -0.44
C PHE A 224 3.24 6.40 0.47
N SER A 225 1.92 6.39 0.32
CA SER A 225 1.03 5.48 1.05
C SER A 225 0.00 4.88 0.11
N MET A 226 -0.41 3.64 0.42
CA MET A 226 -1.34 2.86 -0.40
C MET A 226 -2.51 2.35 0.44
N GLN A 227 -3.72 2.53 -0.09
CA GLN A 227 -4.95 1.93 0.42
C GLN A 227 -5.51 1.01 -0.68
N MET A 228 -5.65 -0.28 -0.37
CA MET A 228 -6.15 -1.30 -1.31
C MET A 228 -7.54 -1.80 -0.88
N CYS A 229 -8.57 -1.47 -1.66
CA CYS A 229 -9.98 -1.62 -1.30
C CYS A 229 -10.67 -2.83 -1.96
N GLY A 230 -9.99 -3.61 -2.80
CA GLY A 230 -10.57 -4.71 -3.59
C GLY A 230 -10.96 -5.98 -2.81
N ALA A 231 -10.99 -5.95 -1.49
CA ALA A 231 -11.35 -7.11 -0.69
C ALA A 231 -12.85 -7.43 -0.80
N GLY A 232 -13.18 -8.68 -1.14
CA GLY A 232 -14.57 -9.14 -1.25
C GLY A 232 -15.16 -9.04 -2.67
N LEU A 233 -14.50 -8.36 -3.60
CA LEU A 233 -14.94 -8.31 -5.00
C LEU A 233 -14.62 -9.64 -5.71
N PRO A 234 -15.57 -10.26 -6.45
CA PRO A 234 -15.25 -11.41 -7.29
C PRO A 234 -14.14 -11.03 -8.28
N VAL A 235 -13.19 -11.95 -8.53
CA VAL A 235 -12.11 -11.76 -9.53
C VAL A 235 -12.69 -11.59 -10.95
N ALA A 236 -13.99 -11.84 -11.14
CA ALA A 236 -14.75 -11.56 -12.34
C ALA A 236 -15.80 -10.47 -12.08
N GLY A 237 -15.56 -9.25 -12.57
CA GLY A 237 -16.53 -8.16 -12.53
C GLY A 237 -15.93 -6.82 -12.95
N THR A 238 -16.81 -5.84 -13.19
CA THR A 238 -16.47 -4.42 -13.40
C THR A 238 -16.54 -3.70 -12.05
N GLY A 239 -15.50 -3.86 -11.23
CA GLY A 239 -15.42 -3.29 -9.88
C GLY A 239 -14.91 -1.85 -9.87
N THR A 240 -15.70 -0.98 -9.26
CA THR A 240 -15.48 0.44 -8.95
C THR A 240 -14.48 0.64 -7.80
N ASN A 241 -13.64 1.69 -7.90
CA ASN A 241 -12.65 2.19 -6.93
C ASN A 241 -11.78 1.12 -6.24
N GLY A 242 -10.62 0.83 -6.83
CA GLY A 242 -9.63 -0.11 -6.27
C GLY A 242 -8.92 0.43 -5.04
N GLY A 243 -8.90 1.74 -4.83
CA GLY A 243 -8.34 2.39 -3.65
C GLY A 243 -7.51 3.62 -4.02
N SER A 244 -6.49 3.93 -3.23
CA SER A 244 -5.72 5.17 -3.34
C SER A 244 -4.21 4.93 -3.27
N LEU A 245 -3.43 5.61 -4.10
CA LEU A 245 -1.98 5.76 -4.01
C LEU A 245 -1.67 7.25 -3.81
N VAL A 246 -1.25 7.61 -2.60
CA VAL A 246 -0.89 8.99 -2.23
C VAL A 246 0.62 9.14 -2.34
N LEU A 247 1.08 9.95 -3.28
CA LEU A 247 2.50 10.23 -3.54
C LEU A 247 2.89 11.52 -2.82
N GLY A 248 3.84 11.43 -1.90
CA GLY A 248 4.34 12.56 -1.11
C GLY A 248 3.81 12.64 0.33
N GLY A 249 2.97 11.69 0.78
CA GLY A 249 2.40 11.80 2.12
C GLY A 249 1.44 10.68 2.52
N ILE A 250 0.69 10.97 3.59
CA ILE A 250 -0.31 10.10 4.22
C ILE A 250 -1.60 10.91 4.32
N GLU A 251 -2.70 10.35 3.82
CA GLU A 251 -4.02 11.00 3.85
C GLU A 251 -4.86 10.46 5.04
N PRO A 252 -5.16 11.29 6.06
CA PRO A 252 -5.84 10.86 7.29
C PRO A 252 -7.23 10.24 7.07
N THR A 253 -7.92 10.60 5.99
CA THR A 253 -9.25 10.04 5.69
C THR A 253 -9.21 8.56 5.27
N LEU A 254 -8.04 8.02 4.94
CA LEU A 254 -7.88 6.65 4.42
C LEU A 254 -7.66 5.57 5.50
N TYR A 255 -7.45 5.95 6.76
CA TYR A 255 -7.23 5.03 7.87
C TYR A 255 -8.00 5.42 9.14
N LYS A 256 -8.02 4.51 10.12
CA LYS A 256 -8.62 4.73 11.45
C LYS A 256 -7.70 4.16 12.52
N GLY A 257 -7.72 4.77 13.70
CA GLY A 257 -6.79 4.41 14.79
C GLY A 257 -5.38 4.92 14.54
N ASP A 258 -4.41 4.36 15.24
CA ASP A 258 -3.02 4.79 15.18
C ASP A 258 -2.23 4.08 14.08
N ILE A 259 -1.24 4.78 13.52
CA ILE A 259 -0.24 4.19 12.61
C ILE A 259 0.89 3.59 13.45
N TRP A 260 1.24 2.33 13.15
CA TRP A 260 2.39 1.64 13.72
C TRP A 260 3.46 1.46 12.65
N TYR A 261 4.71 1.80 12.99
CA TYR A 261 5.84 1.76 12.06
C TYR A 261 6.78 0.60 12.39
N THR A 262 7.20 -0.13 11.35
CA THR A 262 8.27 -1.12 11.42
C THR A 262 9.47 -0.61 10.63
N PRO A 263 10.71 -0.76 11.14
CA PRO A 263 11.90 -0.33 10.41
C PRO A 263 12.09 -1.09 9.09
N ILE A 264 12.50 -0.38 8.04
CA ILE A 264 13.03 -0.99 6.82
C ILE A 264 14.45 -1.49 7.13
N LYS A 265 14.71 -2.77 6.87
CA LYS A 265 15.97 -3.43 7.22
C LYS A 265 17.08 -3.16 6.20
N GLU A 266 16.72 -3.19 4.91
CA GLU A 266 17.62 -2.93 3.79
C GLU A 266 16.83 -2.26 2.67
N GLU A 267 17.43 -1.27 1.99
CA GLU A 267 16.82 -0.45 0.94
C GLU A 267 17.06 -1.05 -0.45
N TRP A 268 16.30 -2.11 -0.75
CA TRP A 268 16.28 -2.80 -2.04
C TRP A 268 14.84 -3.15 -2.38
N TYR A 269 14.28 -4.12 -1.66
CA TYR A 269 12.85 -4.24 -1.43
C TYR A 269 12.44 -3.40 -0.20
N TYR A 270 11.13 -3.28 0.04
CA TYR A 270 10.60 -2.89 1.36
C TYR A 270 10.74 -4.06 2.34
N GLN A 271 12.00 -4.37 2.72
CA GLN A 271 12.31 -5.48 3.62
C GLN A 271 12.03 -5.09 5.07
N ILE A 272 11.24 -5.92 5.75
CA ILE A 272 10.85 -5.74 7.15
C ILE A 272 11.27 -6.96 7.99
N GLU A 273 11.13 -6.86 9.31
CA GLU A 273 11.44 -7.94 10.24
C GLU A 273 10.15 -8.52 10.87
N ILE A 274 9.91 -9.81 10.61
CA ILE A 274 8.81 -10.59 11.22
C ILE A 274 9.33 -11.32 12.44
N LEU A 275 8.68 -11.13 13.59
CA LEU A 275 9.11 -11.71 14.86
C LEU A 275 8.35 -12.99 15.23
N LYS A 276 7.06 -13.03 14.91
CA LYS A 276 6.16 -14.11 15.32
C LYS A 276 4.94 -14.19 14.40
N LEU A 277 4.49 -15.40 14.10
CA LEU A 277 3.17 -15.66 13.52
C LEU A 277 2.27 -16.35 14.56
N GLU A 278 1.00 -15.95 14.58
CA GLU A 278 -0.06 -16.60 15.35
C GLU A 278 -1.25 -16.98 14.47
N ILE A 279 -1.74 -18.20 14.65
CA ILE A 279 -2.95 -18.73 14.00
C ILE A 279 -3.97 -19.02 15.07
N GLY A 280 -5.13 -18.35 15.01
CA GLY A 280 -6.18 -18.48 16.03
C GLY A 280 -5.72 -18.13 17.45
N GLY A 281 -4.71 -17.26 17.57
CA GLY A 281 -4.10 -16.88 18.86
C GLY A 281 -3.00 -17.82 19.37
N GLN A 282 -2.70 -18.92 18.65
CA GLN A 282 -1.60 -19.82 18.98
C GLN A 282 -0.35 -19.46 18.17
N SER A 283 0.80 -19.33 18.84
CA SER A 283 2.07 -19.14 18.14
C SER A 283 2.50 -20.40 17.40
N LEU A 284 3.14 -20.22 16.24
CA LEU A 284 3.69 -21.35 15.46
C LEU A 284 4.94 -21.99 16.11
N ASN A 285 5.53 -21.38 17.13
CA ASN A 285 6.73 -21.87 17.83
C ASN A 285 7.91 -22.22 16.90
N LEU A 286 8.12 -21.43 15.84
CA LEU A 286 9.30 -21.50 14.99
C LEU A 286 10.35 -20.46 15.43
N ASP A 287 11.63 -20.70 15.14
CA ASP A 287 12.66 -19.65 15.27
C ASP A 287 12.26 -18.47 14.37
N CYS A 288 12.32 -17.24 14.89
CA CYS A 288 11.90 -16.06 14.15
C CYS A 288 12.70 -15.85 12.85
N ARG A 289 13.92 -16.39 12.77
CA ARG A 289 14.73 -16.38 11.54
C ARG A 289 14.06 -17.09 10.37
N GLU A 290 13.23 -18.10 10.64
CA GLU A 290 12.49 -18.84 9.61
C GLU A 290 11.49 -17.94 8.87
N TYR A 291 10.91 -16.95 9.56
CA TYR A 291 9.98 -16.00 8.94
C TYR A 291 10.66 -15.00 8.00
N ASN A 292 11.98 -14.82 8.18
CA ASN A 292 12.79 -13.86 7.46
C ASN A 292 13.79 -14.55 6.53
N ALA A 293 13.60 -15.83 6.22
CA ALA A 293 14.52 -16.62 5.38
C ALA A 293 14.07 -16.61 3.91
N ASP A 294 14.80 -16.01 2.96
CA ASP A 294 16.00 -15.15 3.14
C ASP A 294 15.65 -13.67 3.37
N LYS A 295 14.36 -13.31 3.24
CA LYS A 295 13.84 -11.96 3.48
C LYS A 295 12.33 -11.98 3.67
N ALA A 296 11.79 -10.99 4.39
CA ALA A 296 10.37 -10.68 4.45
C ALA A 296 10.12 -9.29 3.84
N ILE A 297 9.23 -9.18 2.86
CA ILE A 297 9.02 -7.94 2.09
C ILE A 297 7.54 -7.56 2.02
N VAL A 298 7.28 -6.28 1.76
CA VAL A 298 5.94 -5.76 1.43
C VAL A 298 5.87 -5.49 -0.09
N ASP A 299 5.04 -6.27 -0.78
CA ASP A 299 4.97 -6.30 -2.25
C ASP A 299 3.52 -6.22 -2.73
N SER A 300 3.13 -5.08 -3.32
CA SER A 300 1.80 -4.87 -3.92
C SER A 300 1.61 -5.57 -5.27
N GLY A 301 2.70 -5.96 -5.95
CA GLY A 301 2.68 -6.70 -7.21
C GLY A 301 2.41 -8.20 -7.02
N THR A 302 2.52 -8.71 -5.79
CA THR A 302 2.22 -10.10 -5.45
C THR A 302 0.81 -10.25 -4.87
N THR A 303 -0.03 -11.08 -5.50
CA THR A 303 -1.44 -11.31 -5.10
C THR A 303 -1.63 -11.99 -3.74
N LEU A 304 -0.83 -13.01 -3.43
CA LEU A 304 -1.06 -13.90 -2.28
C LEU A 304 -0.04 -13.66 -1.17
N LEU A 305 -0.39 -14.01 0.07
CA LEU A 305 0.61 -14.13 1.14
C LEU A 305 1.49 -15.35 0.86
N ARG A 306 2.78 -15.11 0.69
CA ARG A 306 3.79 -16.14 0.40
C ARG A 306 4.68 -16.34 1.60
N LEU A 307 4.94 -17.60 1.91
CA LEU A 307 5.69 -18.00 3.08
C LEU A 307 6.80 -18.98 2.65
N PRO A 308 7.97 -18.96 3.32
CA PRO A 308 8.97 -20.02 3.18
C PRO A 308 8.34 -21.39 3.44
N GLN A 309 8.75 -22.43 2.72
CA GLN A 309 8.13 -23.77 2.78
C GLN A 309 7.86 -24.25 4.21
N LYS A 310 8.87 -24.18 5.09
CA LYS A 310 8.74 -24.61 6.49
C LYS A 310 7.70 -23.83 7.27
N VAL A 311 7.61 -22.51 7.03
CA VAL A 311 6.60 -21.64 7.65
C VAL A 311 5.23 -21.90 7.04
N PHE A 312 5.15 -22.10 5.73
CA PHE A 312 3.91 -22.44 5.03
C PHE A 312 3.30 -23.73 5.58
N ASP A 313 4.09 -24.80 5.70
CA ASP A 313 3.63 -26.09 6.21
C ASP A 313 3.11 -25.96 7.65
N ALA A 314 3.83 -25.24 8.51
CA ALA A 314 3.40 -24.97 9.88
C ALA A 314 2.11 -24.13 9.95
N VAL A 315 1.94 -23.15 9.05
CA VAL A 315 0.70 -22.37 8.96
C VAL A 315 -0.45 -23.26 8.49
N VAL A 316 -0.26 -24.08 7.45
CA VAL A 316 -1.29 -25.00 6.95
C VAL A 316 -1.75 -25.94 8.05
N GLU A 317 -0.82 -26.57 8.78
CA GLU A 317 -1.14 -27.45 9.90
C GLU A 317 -1.93 -26.71 11.00
N ALA A 318 -1.48 -25.52 11.39
CA ALA A 318 -2.15 -24.73 12.43
C ALA A 318 -3.54 -24.24 11.99
N VAL A 319 -3.71 -23.87 10.71
CA VAL A 319 -5.02 -23.47 10.15
C VAL A 319 -5.95 -24.67 10.13
N ALA A 320 -5.51 -25.83 9.63
CA ALA A 320 -6.31 -27.05 9.58
C ALA A 320 -6.77 -27.47 10.98
N ARG A 321 -5.86 -27.45 11.97
CA ARG A 321 -6.17 -27.81 13.37
C ARG A 321 -7.16 -26.86 14.05
N THR A 322 -7.12 -25.58 13.69
CA THR A 322 -7.94 -24.54 14.35
C THR A 322 -9.24 -24.26 13.60
N SER A 323 -9.35 -24.72 12.36
CA SER A 323 -10.54 -24.56 11.52
C SER A 323 -11.71 -25.38 12.08
N LEU A 324 -12.94 -24.89 11.84
CA LEU A 324 -14.17 -25.65 12.09
C LEU A 324 -14.50 -26.63 10.94
N ILE A 325 -13.75 -26.58 9.83
CA ILE A 325 -13.88 -27.53 8.72
C ILE A 325 -13.18 -28.84 9.11
N PRO A 326 -13.86 -30.00 9.06
CA PRO A 326 -13.29 -31.27 9.52
C PRO A 326 -12.06 -31.71 8.72
N GLU A 327 -12.10 -31.56 7.40
CA GLU A 327 -11.06 -32.06 6.50
C GLU A 327 -10.85 -31.10 5.33
N PHE A 328 -9.61 -31.03 4.85
CA PHE A 328 -9.21 -30.25 3.69
C PHE A 328 -8.54 -31.16 2.68
N SER A 329 -8.81 -30.94 1.39
CA SER A 329 -8.04 -31.61 0.34
C SER A 329 -6.66 -30.95 0.18
N ASP A 330 -5.65 -31.72 -0.19
CA ASP A 330 -4.31 -31.19 -0.49
C ASP A 330 -4.33 -30.15 -1.62
N GLY A 331 -5.28 -30.29 -2.55
CA GLY A 331 -5.50 -29.34 -3.63
C GLY A 331 -5.92 -27.95 -3.16
N PHE A 332 -6.59 -27.84 -2.01
CA PHE A 332 -6.99 -26.55 -1.44
C PHE A 332 -5.76 -25.73 -1.01
N TRP A 333 -4.81 -26.36 -0.32
CA TRP A 333 -3.59 -25.70 0.17
C TRP A 333 -2.63 -25.31 -0.94
N THR A 334 -2.56 -26.11 -2.00
CA THR A 334 -1.71 -25.81 -3.18
C THR A 334 -2.36 -24.79 -4.13
N GLY A 335 -3.65 -24.51 -3.95
CA GLY A 335 -4.47 -23.66 -4.81
C GLY A 335 -4.90 -24.34 -6.12
N SER A 336 -4.75 -25.66 -6.25
CA SER A 336 -5.21 -26.42 -7.41
C SER A 336 -6.70 -26.77 -7.35
N GLN A 337 -7.32 -26.66 -6.18
CA GLN A 337 -8.75 -26.86 -5.95
C GLN A 337 -9.33 -25.68 -5.18
N LEU A 338 -10.57 -25.32 -5.51
CA LEU A 338 -11.34 -24.32 -4.80
C LEU A 338 -12.33 -25.02 -3.86
N ALA A 339 -12.47 -24.50 -2.64
CA ALA A 339 -13.56 -24.87 -1.76
C ALA A 339 -14.81 -24.05 -2.13
N CYS A 340 -15.93 -24.73 -2.35
CA CYS A 340 -17.19 -24.13 -2.76
C CYS A 340 -18.25 -24.34 -1.68
N TRP A 341 -18.96 -23.27 -1.32
CA TRP A 341 -20.09 -23.31 -0.39
C TRP A 341 -21.39 -23.12 -1.15
N THR A 342 -22.43 -23.86 -0.78
CA THR A 342 -23.77 -23.69 -1.34
C THR A 342 -24.48 -22.53 -0.63
N ASN A 343 -25.42 -21.87 -1.34
CA ASN A 343 -26.19 -20.72 -0.84
C ASN A 343 -25.35 -19.45 -0.63
N SER A 344 -25.93 -18.46 0.07
CA SER A 344 -25.30 -17.21 0.48
C SER A 344 -24.41 -17.34 1.73
N GLU A 345 -24.13 -18.57 2.17
CA GLU A 345 -23.28 -18.82 3.33
C GLU A 345 -21.81 -18.50 2.99
N THR A 346 -21.11 -17.90 3.94
CA THR A 346 -19.71 -17.51 3.75
C THR A 346 -18.81 -18.30 4.67
N PRO A 347 -17.61 -18.72 4.20
CA PRO A 347 -16.74 -19.60 4.97
C PRO A 347 -16.00 -18.91 6.11
N TRP A 348 -16.17 -17.60 6.29
CA TRP A 348 -15.27 -16.78 7.09
C TRP A 348 -15.24 -17.15 8.57
N SER A 349 -16.36 -17.61 9.12
CA SER A 349 -16.47 -18.06 10.52
C SER A 349 -15.74 -19.37 10.78
N TYR A 350 -15.45 -20.16 9.75
CA TYR A 350 -14.82 -21.46 9.90
C TYR A 350 -13.30 -21.37 10.01
N PHE A 351 -12.70 -20.27 9.54
CA PHE A 351 -11.24 -20.12 9.51
C PHE A 351 -10.71 -19.25 10.65
N PRO A 352 -9.51 -19.55 11.17
CA PRO A 352 -8.88 -18.73 12.19
C PRO A 352 -8.35 -17.41 11.63
N LYS A 353 -8.15 -16.44 12.52
CA LYS A 353 -7.39 -15.21 12.21
C LYS A 353 -5.89 -15.53 12.14
N ILE A 354 -5.17 -14.79 11.29
CA ILE A 354 -3.70 -14.85 11.19
C ILE A 354 -3.15 -13.53 11.73
N SER A 355 -2.24 -13.57 12.69
CA SER A 355 -1.53 -12.37 13.18
C SER A 355 -0.04 -12.46 12.89
N ILE A 356 0.52 -11.38 12.36
CA ILE A 356 1.94 -11.23 12.04
C ILE A 356 2.49 -10.14 12.95
N TYR A 357 3.48 -10.48 13.78
CA TYR A 357 4.13 -9.54 14.68
C TYR A 357 5.35 -8.94 14.00
N LEU A 358 5.43 -7.62 14.03
CA LEU A 358 6.49 -6.84 13.43
C LEU A 358 7.24 -6.09 14.54
N ARG A 359 8.54 -5.88 14.35
CA ARG A 359 9.33 -5.05 15.26
C ARG A 359 8.88 -3.59 15.17
N ASP A 360 8.73 -2.94 16.32
CA ASP A 360 8.46 -1.50 16.39
C ASP A 360 9.76 -0.71 16.18
N GLU A 361 9.68 0.60 15.88
CA GLU A 361 10.88 1.46 15.85
C GLU A 361 11.65 1.44 17.18
N ASN A 362 10.94 1.33 18.30
CA ASN A 362 11.56 0.92 19.55
C ASN A 362 11.84 -0.59 19.50
N SER A 363 13.12 -0.95 19.38
CA SER A 363 13.57 -2.34 19.24
C SER A 363 13.13 -3.29 20.35
N SER A 364 12.74 -2.76 21.53
CA SER A 364 12.21 -3.54 22.66
C SER A 364 10.70 -3.80 22.58
N ARG A 365 10.02 -3.27 21.57
CA ARG A 365 8.58 -3.37 21.35
C ARG A 365 8.27 -4.07 20.03
N SER A 366 7.05 -4.54 19.93
CA SER A 366 6.47 -5.08 18.71
C SER A 366 4.99 -4.74 18.67
N PHE A 367 4.44 -4.72 17.46
CA PHE A 367 3.00 -4.64 17.23
C PHE A 367 2.59 -5.81 16.32
N ARG A 368 1.30 -6.03 16.15
CA ARG A 368 0.79 -7.07 15.26
C ARG A 368 -0.23 -6.53 14.28
N ILE A 369 -0.15 -7.01 13.05
CA ILE A 369 -1.22 -6.91 12.08
C ILE A 369 -2.01 -8.21 12.07
N THR A 370 -3.34 -8.12 12.16
CA THR A 370 -4.21 -9.30 12.18
C THR A 370 -5.09 -9.31 10.94
N ILE A 371 -4.95 -10.35 10.13
CA ILE A 371 -5.68 -10.59 8.90
C ILE A 371 -6.84 -11.54 9.21
N LEU A 372 -8.05 -11.15 8.81
CA LEU A 372 -9.25 -11.98 8.93
C LEU A 372 -9.41 -12.86 7.68
N PRO A 373 -10.13 -14.00 7.76
CA PRO A 373 -10.35 -14.91 6.63
C PRO A 373 -10.92 -14.24 5.37
N GLN A 374 -11.73 -13.19 5.51
CA GLN A 374 -12.28 -12.42 4.38
C GLN A 374 -11.20 -11.84 3.46
N LYS A 375 -9.99 -11.64 3.98
CA LYS A 375 -8.83 -11.07 3.28
C LYS A 375 -7.86 -12.15 2.79
N LEU A 376 -8.01 -13.41 3.23
CA LEU A 376 -7.15 -14.53 2.86
C LEU A 376 -7.82 -15.33 1.74
N ARG A 377 -7.37 -15.11 0.49
CA ARG A 377 -7.88 -15.84 -0.69
C ARG A 377 -6.94 -16.98 -1.12
N VAL A 378 -6.47 -17.79 -0.18
CA VAL A 378 -5.50 -18.90 -0.33
C VAL A 378 -4.05 -18.48 -0.03
N LEU A 379 -3.36 -19.26 0.80
CA LEU A 379 -1.92 -19.16 1.05
C LEU A 379 -1.21 -19.96 -0.05
N ARG A 380 -0.07 -19.49 -0.55
CA ARG A 380 0.71 -20.27 -1.52
C ARG A 380 2.16 -20.41 -1.09
N CYS A 381 2.66 -21.64 -1.14
CA CYS A 381 4.08 -21.90 -1.00
C CYS A 381 4.85 -21.39 -2.22
N GLN A 382 6.06 -20.86 -2.00
CA GLN A 382 7.05 -20.76 -3.05
C GLN A 382 8.40 -21.32 -2.60
N LYS A 383 8.96 -22.25 -3.38
CA LYS A 383 10.40 -22.47 -3.41
C LYS A 383 11.06 -21.23 -4.02
N PHE A 384 11.79 -20.45 -3.22
CA PHE A 384 12.76 -19.52 -3.74
C PHE A 384 13.82 -20.34 -4.48
N LEU A 385 13.66 -20.52 -5.79
CA LEU A 385 14.80 -20.79 -6.65
C LEU A 385 15.59 -19.51 -6.60
N GLY A 386 16.74 -19.53 -5.93
CA GLY A 386 17.59 -18.37 -5.75
C GLY A 386 17.67 -17.61 -7.07
N LEU A 387 17.26 -16.34 -7.06
CA LEU A 387 17.73 -15.38 -8.04
C LEU A 387 19.23 -15.43 -7.90
N SER A 388 19.90 -16.20 -8.76
CA SER A 388 21.35 -16.13 -8.89
C SER A 388 21.60 -14.65 -9.11
N GLN A 389 22.24 -13.99 -8.15
CA GLN A 389 22.84 -12.71 -8.41
C GLN A 389 23.82 -12.97 -9.55
N GLN A 390 23.42 -12.67 -10.78
CA GLN A 390 24.37 -12.43 -11.84
C GLN A 390 25.05 -11.11 -11.48
N LYS A 391 26.06 -11.22 -10.60
CA LYS A 391 27.25 -10.41 -10.68
C LYS A 391 27.95 -10.80 -11.97
N THR A 392 27.64 -10.08 -13.04
CA THR A 392 28.52 -9.88 -14.20
C THR A 392 28.27 -8.49 -14.72
#